data_AF-A0AA42ZGY8-F1
#
_entry.id   AF-A0AA42ZGY8-F1
#
_cell.length_a   1.000
_cell.length_b   1.000
_cell.length_c   1.000
_cell.angle_alpha   90.00
_cell.angle_beta   90.00
_cell.angle_gamma   90.00
#
_symmetry.space_group_name_H-M   'P 1'
#
loop_
_entity.id
_entity.type
_entity.pdbx_description
1 polymer ?
#
loop_
_entity_poly.entity_id
_entity_poly.type
_entity_poly.pdbx_seq_one_letter_code
_entity_poly.pdbx_strand_id
1 'polypeptide(L)'
;MKTLRFLIVILGLVLIFGPELMAFTLEQIDPYPLDGTRKVPDFTGNPGDSITLGTDEIIDILMLCDGYLAADADSFFARCTTLYNNIMVVRPYTYYKQAFRVRALFEESTARCDGPEDSLRNSYYAVKLDSDRKTSSSGWTSGSTGKDSVFRARLYQSIDDLPAPKVTTRHPSTLDNSVDGSNLISAMASTYENLYICMFLRKGDGTDSTVSGRAFRVKDLTTDKYIKIGMGTNEIHEFGHTFGYLRDEYIDNRDAASTGSNPHDDSLSIFNLSNYAYSKRRNEQLWQHLAPGSQYNPDVFSLVGNLFKGGVNEDSVWHSEYKCLMNGGHVNYVCNDEAGEPEIDLRDKRHMCFWCEELVAVRIMQRTGQFGTSSSASVNDSGIAWWSNWVSTGRDQYFTYFDIPGRIEQRNKCYGLWDGEGCNSCEGACDEDDLPDCLPNCGIRENGYAIYIDEGSGSDTDEGTKEEPKGTLDHAIVTANATLSDAKLVLVKPGTYSGSWFWDTPVTITTEGCDTVVIGK
;
A
#
# COMPACT_ATOMS: atom_id res chain seq x y z
N MET A 1 -5.71 -30.74 -20.74
CA MET A 1 -5.11 -29.92 -21.82
C MET A 1 -3.63 -29.74 -21.50
N LYS A 2 -2.73 -30.19 -22.39
CA LYS A 2 -1.27 -30.11 -22.19
C LYS A 2 -0.79 -28.72 -22.59
N THR A 3 -0.29 -27.93 -21.63
CA THR A 3 0.31 -26.61 -21.87
C THR A 3 1.62 -26.77 -22.63
N LEU A 4 1.68 -26.21 -23.83
CA LEU A 4 2.87 -26.19 -24.68
C LEU A 4 3.84 -25.13 -24.12
N ARG A 5 4.89 -25.55 -23.41
CA ARG A 5 5.96 -24.65 -22.96
C ARG A 5 6.78 -24.22 -24.18
N PHE A 6 6.71 -22.95 -24.55
CA PHE A 6 7.60 -22.36 -25.57
C PHE A 6 8.98 -22.17 -24.94
N LEU A 7 9.85 -23.17 -25.09
CA LEU A 7 11.28 -23.01 -24.85
C LEU A 7 11.86 -22.28 -26.07
N ILE A 8 12.12 -20.97 -25.96
CA ILE A 8 12.94 -20.26 -26.93
C ILE A 8 14.39 -20.70 -26.69
N VAL A 9 14.78 -21.82 -27.29
CA VAL A 9 16.19 -22.18 -27.43
C VAL A 9 16.72 -21.35 -28.59
N ILE A 10 17.50 -20.31 -28.28
CA ILE A 10 18.36 -19.66 -29.28
C ILE A 10 19.45 -20.67 -29.64
N LEU A 11 19.13 -21.57 -30.56
CA LEU A 11 20.07 -22.50 -31.20
C LEU A 11 20.80 -21.73 -32.30
N GLY A 12 21.62 -20.78 -31.88
CA GLY A 12 22.45 -19.94 -32.75
C GLY A 12 23.91 -20.05 -32.35
N LEU A 13 24.62 -20.99 -32.97
CA LEU A 13 26.08 -20.92 -33.22
C LEU A 13 26.97 -20.53 -32.02
N VAL A 14 27.06 -21.36 -30.98
CA VAL A 14 28.15 -21.29 -29.99
C VAL A 14 29.01 -22.54 -30.12
N LEU A 15 29.93 -22.51 -31.08
CA LEU A 15 31.11 -23.35 -31.09
C LEU A 15 32.29 -22.38 -31.15
N ILE A 16 33.20 -22.48 -30.17
CA ILE A 16 34.42 -21.67 -29.93
C ILE A 16 34.22 -20.47 -29.00
N PHE A 17 33.79 -20.68 -27.75
CA PHE A 17 34.26 -19.91 -26.59
C PHE A 17 34.38 -20.86 -25.39
N GLY A 18 35.41 -20.65 -24.54
CA GLY A 18 35.89 -21.59 -23.53
C GLY A 18 34.89 -21.94 -22.41
N PRO A 19 35.25 -22.88 -21.53
CA PRO A 19 34.41 -23.27 -20.40
C PRO A 19 34.33 -22.11 -19.40
N GLU A 20 33.17 -21.94 -18.76
CA GLU A 20 32.80 -20.88 -17.80
C GLU A 20 32.05 -19.65 -18.33
N LEU A 21 31.17 -19.81 -19.34
CA LEU A 21 29.96 -19.00 -19.34
C LEU A 21 29.04 -19.55 -18.23
N MET A 22 28.98 -18.87 -17.09
CA MET A 22 27.95 -19.17 -16.08
C MET A 22 26.59 -19.02 -16.76
N ALA A 23 25.85 -20.12 -16.83
CA ALA A 23 24.54 -20.15 -17.46
C ALA A 23 23.51 -19.62 -16.46
N PHE A 24 23.16 -18.34 -16.55
CA PHE A 24 21.93 -17.86 -15.91
C PHE A 24 20.72 -18.24 -16.78
N THR A 25 19.57 -18.45 -16.14
CA THR A 25 18.30 -18.70 -16.84
C THR A 25 17.35 -17.54 -16.57
N LEU A 26 16.99 -16.83 -17.64
CA LEU A 26 15.99 -15.76 -17.61
C LEU A 26 14.68 -16.27 -18.23
N GLU A 27 13.62 -16.29 -17.43
CA GLU A 27 12.28 -16.69 -17.88
C GLU A 27 11.30 -15.52 -17.75
N GLN A 28 10.50 -15.27 -18.80
CA GLN A 28 9.36 -14.35 -18.70
C GLN A 28 8.18 -15.11 -18.10
N ILE A 29 7.65 -14.61 -16.98
CA ILE A 29 6.59 -15.26 -16.20
C ILE A 29 5.20 -14.78 -16.64
N ASP A 30 5.07 -13.51 -17.04
CA ASP A 30 3.78 -12.97 -17.44
C ASP A 30 3.37 -13.44 -18.85
N PRO A 31 2.06 -13.63 -19.09
CA PRO A 31 1.57 -14.24 -20.34
C PRO A 31 1.50 -13.26 -21.52
N TYR A 32 1.91 -12.00 -21.36
CA TYR A 32 1.66 -10.96 -22.36
C TYR A 32 2.85 -10.77 -23.31
N PRO A 33 2.60 -10.61 -24.62
CA PRO A 33 3.68 -10.43 -25.58
C PRO A 33 4.39 -9.07 -25.38
N LEU A 34 5.62 -8.96 -25.91
CA LEU A 34 6.44 -7.76 -25.86
C LEU A 34 6.24 -6.83 -27.08
N ASP A 35 5.34 -7.18 -27.98
CA ASP A 35 5.14 -6.58 -29.31
C ASP A 35 4.27 -5.32 -29.31
N GLY A 36 4.10 -4.67 -28.16
CA GLY A 36 3.35 -3.42 -28.06
C GLY A 36 1.84 -3.58 -28.22
N THR A 37 1.27 -4.76 -27.95
CA THR A 37 -0.20 -4.94 -27.89
C THR A 37 -0.78 -4.76 -26.49
N ARG A 38 0.06 -4.41 -25.51
CA ARG A 38 -0.34 -4.27 -24.10
C ARG A 38 -1.19 -3.03 -23.92
N LYS A 39 -2.35 -3.19 -23.29
CA LYS A 39 -3.31 -2.10 -23.05
C LYS A 39 -3.64 -1.94 -21.58
N VAL A 40 -3.77 -0.69 -21.16
CA VAL A 40 -4.24 -0.31 -19.82
C VAL A 40 -5.40 0.67 -19.94
N PRO A 41 -6.27 0.76 -18.91
CA PRO A 41 -7.28 1.80 -18.86
C PRO A 41 -6.67 3.20 -19.03
N ASP A 42 -7.35 4.06 -19.80
CA ASP A 42 -7.02 5.46 -20.00
C ASP A 42 -7.98 6.33 -19.18
N PHE A 43 -7.45 7.06 -18.20
CA PHE A 43 -8.23 8.00 -17.40
C PHE A 43 -7.99 9.47 -17.78
N THR A 44 -7.30 9.70 -18.88
CA THR A 44 -7.11 11.04 -19.46
C THR A 44 -8.05 11.29 -20.65
N GLY A 45 -8.57 10.20 -21.24
CA GLY A 45 -9.50 10.20 -22.37
C GLY A 45 -10.98 10.12 -21.95
N ASN A 46 -11.80 9.43 -22.75
CA ASN A 46 -13.21 9.19 -22.41
C ASN A 46 -13.34 7.97 -21.50
N PRO A 47 -14.39 7.90 -20.66
CA PRO A 47 -14.67 6.71 -19.86
C PRO A 47 -14.74 5.45 -20.72
N GLY A 48 -13.96 4.42 -20.36
CA GLY A 48 -13.90 3.15 -21.10
C GLY A 48 -12.76 3.05 -22.11
N ASP A 49 -12.05 4.14 -22.37
CA ASP A 49 -10.90 4.14 -23.28
C ASP A 49 -9.72 3.35 -22.70
N SER A 50 -8.82 2.93 -23.59
CA SER A 50 -7.57 2.27 -23.22
C SER A 50 -6.43 2.81 -24.08
N ILE A 51 -5.26 2.97 -23.47
CA ILE A 51 -4.04 3.28 -24.22
C ILE A 51 -3.24 2.01 -24.49
N THR A 52 -2.48 2.04 -25.58
CA THR A 52 -1.50 0.99 -25.89
C THR A 52 -0.15 1.43 -25.37
N LEU A 53 0.50 0.58 -24.57
CA LEU A 53 1.79 0.89 -23.97
C LEU A 53 2.91 0.64 -24.97
N GLY A 54 3.77 1.65 -25.13
CA GLY A 54 5.09 1.50 -25.70
C GLY A 54 5.93 0.53 -24.87
N THR A 55 6.92 -0.10 -25.50
CA THR A 55 7.84 -1.03 -24.80
C THR A 55 8.59 -0.39 -23.63
N ASP A 56 8.64 0.94 -23.63
CA ASP A 56 9.33 1.80 -22.69
C ASP A 56 8.39 2.44 -21.65
N GLU A 57 7.10 2.09 -21.70
CA GLU A 57 6.05 2.44 -20.72
C GLU A 57 5.67 1.22 -19.86
N ILE A 58 6.29 0.06 -20.12
CA ILE A 58 6.10 -1.17 -19.36
C ILE A 58 6.92 -1.12 -18.07
N ILE A 59 6.28 -1.49 -16.96
CA ILE A 59 6.87 -1.62 -15.64
C ILE A 59 7.50 -3.02 -15.51
N ASP A 60 8.77 -3.09 -15.15
CA ASP A 60 9.49 -4.33 -14.92
C ASP A 60 9.46 -4.79 -13.46
N ILE A 61 9.10 -6.06 -13.26
CA ILE A 61 9.29 -6.79 -11.99
C ILE A 61 10.34 -7.87 -12.24
N LEU A 62 11.48 -7.76 -11.58
CA LEU A 62 12.54 -8.75 -11.59
C LEU A 62 12.48 -9.60 -10.31
N MET A 63 12.25 -10.89 -10.48
CA MET A 63 12.26 -11.88 -9.40
C MET A 63 13.63 -12.57 -9.39
N LEU A 64 14.33 -12.47 -8.26
CA LEU A 64 15.66 -13.02 -8.02
C LEU A 64 15.61 -14.10 -6.94
N CYS A 65 16.65 -14.93 -6.87
CA CYS A 65 16.85 -15.89 -5.81
C CYS A 65 18.24 -15.82 -5.19
N ASP A 66 18.33 -16.00 -3.87
CA ASP A 66 19.59 -16.26 -3.18
C ASP A 66 19.50 -17.53 -2.32
N GLY A 67 20.57 -18.31 -2.29
CA GLY A 67 20.64 -19.58 -1.57
C GLY A 67 19.99 -20.77 -2.29
N TYR A 68 19.49 -20.58 -3.52
CA TYR A 68 18.92 -21.67 -4.32
C TYR A 68 20.04 -22.42 -5.06
N LEU A 69 20.11 -23.74 -4.88
CA LEU A 69 21.05 -24.62 -5.59
C LEU A 69 20.45 -25.02 -6.94
N ALA A 70 21.23 -25.62 -7.85
CA ALA A 70 20.72 -26.11 -9.13
C ALA A 70 19.45 -26.98 -9.00
N ALA A 71 19.37 -27.82 -7.95
CA ALA A 71 18.23 -28.69 -7.69
C ALA A 71 16.93 -27.95 -7.32
N ASP A 72 16.99 -26.66 -6.98
CA ASP A 72 15.84 -25.86 -6.57
C ASP A 72 15.27 -24.99 -7.70
N ALA A 73 15.86 -25.02 -8.92
CA ALA A 73 15.45 -24.17 -10.03
C ALA A 73 13.94 -24.26 -10.32
N ASP A 74 13.40 -25.47 -10.44
CA ASP A 74 11.96 -25.69 -10.66
C ASP A 74 11.10 -25.09 -9.54
N SER A 75 11.56 -25.20 -8.29
CA SER A 75 10.84 -24.64 -7.14
C SER A 75 10.85 -23.10 -7.13
N PHE A 76 11.95 -22.48 -7.58
CA PHE A 76 12.05 -21.04 -7.74
C PHE A 76 11.08 -20.51 -8.79
N PHE A 77 11.05 -21.10 -9.99
CA PHE A 77 10.13 -20.66 -11.05
C PHE A 77 8.66 -20.89 -10.70
N ALA A 78 8.35 -22.00 -10.02
CA ALA A 78 7.01 -22.23 -9.47
C ALA A 78 6.62 -21.13 -8.46
N ARG A 79 7.54 -20.73 -7.59
CA ARG A 79 7.32 -19.64 -6.62
C ARG A 79 7.14 -18.29 -7.31
N CYS A 80 7.95 -17.98 -8.33
CA CYS A 80 7.79 -16.77 -9.14
C CYS A 80 6.39 -16.70 -9.77
N THR A 81 5.91 -17.81 -10.32
CA THR A 81 4.57 -17.92 -10.90
C THR A 81 3.48 -17.69 -9.85
N THR A 82 3.61 -18.31 -8.68
CA THR A 82 2.69 -18.10 -7.56
C THR A 82 2.68 -16.64 -7.10
N LEU A 83 3.84 -16.01 -6.93
CA LEU A 83 3.93 -14.60 -6.54
C LEU A 83 3.28 -13.70 -7.60
N TYR A 84 3.56 -13.92 -8.89
CA TYR A 84 2.93 -13.18 -9.97
C TYR A 84 1.39 -13.27 -9.88
N ASN A 85 0.85 -14.49 -9.78
CA ASN A 85 -0.59 -14.70 -9.69
C ASN A 85 -1.19 -14.01 -8.47
N ASN A 86 -0.50 -14.06 -7.33
CA ASN A 86 -0.91 -13.44 -6.09
C ASN A 86 -0.90 -11.91 -6.17
N ILE A 87 0.13 -11.28 -6.75
CA ILE A 87 0.16 -9.83 -6.98
C ILE A 87 -0.98 -9.44 -7.92
N MET A 88 -1.17 -10.19 -9.00
CA MET A 88 -2.15 -9.86 -10.04
C MET A 88 -3.59 -10.18 -9.67
N VAL A 89 -3.90 -10.66 -8.46
CA VAL A 89 -5.27 -10.65 -7.94
C VAL A 89 -5.55 -9.42 -7.07
N VAL A 90 -4.50 -8.78 -6.55
CA VAL A 90 -4.64 -7.59 -5.70
C VAL A 90 -5.00 -6.37 -6.53
N ARG A 91 -5.94 -5.56 -6.04
CA ARG A 91 -6.29 -4.27 -6.65
C ARG A 91 -5.31 -3.18 -6.20
N PRO A 92 -4.89 -2.28 -7.10
CA PRO A 92 -5.36 -2.09 -8.47
C PRO A 92 -4.60 -2.92 -9.51
N TYR A 93 -3.58 -3.71 -9.13
CA TYR A 93 -2.75 -4.48 -10.08
C TYR A 93 -3.59 -5.38 -11.01
N THR A 94 -4.69 -5.95 -10.49
CA THR A 94 -5.69 -6.69 -11.27
C THR A 94 -6.16 -5.96 -12.53
N TYR A 95 -6.32 -4.64 -12.47
CA TYR A 95 -6.81 -3.83 -13.57
C TYR A 95 -5.70 -3.39 -14.54
N TYR A 96 -4.45 -3.42 -14.06
CA TYR A 96 -3.27 -2.97 -14.77
C TYR A 96 -2.29 -4.09 -15.10
N LYS A 97 -2.72 -5.36 -15.12
CA LYS A 97 -1.82 -6.52 -15.34
C LYS A 97 -0.90 -6.35 -16.55
N GLN A 98 -1.43 -5.74 -17.61
CA GLN A 98 -0.69 -5.52 -18.86
C GLN A 98 0.39 -4.43 -18.76
N ALA A 99 0.34 -3.57 -17.73
CA ALA A 99 1.40 -2.61 -17.42
C ALA A 99 2.70 -3.29 -16.97
N PHE A 100 2.62 -4.55 -16.50
CA PHE A 100 3.76 -5.23 -15.88
C PHE A 100 4.37 -6.29 -16.79
N ARG A 101 5.69 -6.27 -16.91
CA ARG A 101 6.51 -7.38 -17.42
C ARG A 101 7.24 -8.03 -16.26
N VAL A 102 7.06 -9.34 -16.09
CA VAL A 102 7.62 -10.07 -14.94
C VAL A 102 8.65 -11.07 -15.43
N ARG A 103 9.87 -10.94 -14.91
CA ARG A 103 11.03 -11.75 -15.29
C ARG A 103 11.58 -12.45 -14.07
N ALA A 104 11.81 -13.75 -14.17
CA ALA A 104 12.51 -14.53 -13.16
C ALA A 104 13.93 -14.80 -13.64
N LEU A 105 14.92 -14.40 -12.83
CA LEU A 105 16.33 -14.67 -13.08
C LEU A 105 16.84 -15.65 -12.03
N PHE A 106 17.17 -16.86 -12.48
CA PHE A 106 17.76 -17.89 -11.64
C PHE A 106 19.29 -17.82 -11.71
N GLU A 107 19.89 -17.46 -10.58
CA GLU A 107 21.33 -17.48 -10.35
C GLU A 107 21.66 -18.59 -9.35
N GLU A 108 22.36 -19.63 -9.81
CA GLU A 108 22.71 -20.76 -8.96
C GLU A 108 23.63 -20.30 -7.82
N SER A 109 23.23 -20.61 -6.59
CA SER A 109 24.06 -20.45 -5.41
C SER A 109 24.89 -21.72 -5.15
N THR A 110 26.14 -21.54 -4.73
CA THR A 110 27.00 -22.65 -4.29
C THR A 110 26.68 -23.14 -2.87
N ALA A 111 25.93 -22.36 -2.10
CA ALA A 111 25.48 -22.67 -0.76
C ALA A 111 24.13 -22.01 -0.47
N ARG A 112 23.46 -22.45 0.59
CA ARG A 112 22.24 -21.81 1.11
C ARG A 112 22.58 -20.46 1.77
N CYS A 113 21.56 -19.66 2.05
CA CYS A 113 21.72 -18.47 2.89
C CYS A 113 21.91 -18.92 4.35
N ASP A 114 23.15 -18.90 4.83
CA ASP A 114 23.52 -19.37 6.16
C ASP A 114 24.09 -18.21 7.01
N GLY A 115 23.35 -17.83 8.05
CA GLY A 115 23.85 -17.03 9.19
C GLY A 115 24.27 -15.57 8.94
N PRO A 116 24.58 -14.84 10.04
CA PRO A 116 24.91 -13.41 10.01
C PRO A 116 26.36 -13.06 9.70
N GLU A 117 27.23 -14.06 9.62
CA GLU A 117 28.67 -13.86 9.47
C GLU A 117 29.10 -13.91 8.00
N ASP A 118 30.05 -13.04 7.62
CA ASP A 118 30.56 -12.97 6.24
C ASP A 118 31.17 -14.29 5.73
N SER A 119 31.74 -15.07 6.64
CA SER A 119 32.27 -16.42 6.36
C SER A 119 31.18 -17.42 5.95
N LEU A 120 29.93 -17.18 6.36
CA LEU A 120 28.79 -18.06 6.13
C LEU A 120 27.93 -17.60 4.92
N ARG A 121 28.07 -16.36 4.47
CA ARG A 121 27.38 -15.77 3.29
C ARG A 121 27.98 -16.25 1.97
N ASN A 122 27.88 -17.55 1.68
CA ASN A 122 28.43 -18.19 0.48
C ASN A 122 27.37 -18.50 -0.60
N SER A 123 26.16 -17.97 -0.45
CA SER A 123 25.14 -17.93 -1.49
C SER A 123 25.53 -16.97 -2.63
N TYR A 124 24.80 -16.99 -3.76
CA TYR A 124 25.14 -16.19 -4.94
C TYR A 124 25.13 -14.69 -4.64
N TYR A 125 24.03 -14.12 -4.16
CA TYR A 125 24.00 -12.71 -3.79
C TYR A 125 24.64 -12.44 -2.43
N ALA A 126 24.96 -13.47 -1.64
CA ALA A 126 25.52 -13.31 -0.30
C ALA A 126 24.64 -12.40 0.58
N VAL A 127 23.32 -12.57 0.55
CA VAL A 127 22.38 -11.82 1.39
C VAL A 127 22.71 -12.03 2.88
N LYS A 128 22.69 -10.94 3.65
CA LYS A 128 22.95 -11.01 5.09
C LYS A 128 21.68 -11.34 5.85
N LEU A 129 21.75 -12.38 6.68
CA LEU A 129 20.72 -12.69 7.67
C LEU A 129 21.19 -12.24 9.06
N ASP A 130 20.31 -12.13 10.05
CA ASP A 130 20.65 -11.93 11.46
C ASP A 130 20.73 -13.29 12.18
N SER A 131 20.89 -13.27 13.50
CA SER A 131 20.94 -14.48 14.33
C SER A 131 19.65 -15.31 14.25
N ASP A 132 18.52 -14.67 13.97
CA ASP A 132 17.22 -15.31 13.82
C ASP A 132 16.96 -15.75 12.37
N ARG A 133 17.98 -15.66 11.52
CA ARG A 133 17.94 -15.94 10.08
C ARG A 133 16.97 -15.02 9.32
N LYS A 134 16.76 -13.80 9.82
CA LYS A 134 15.95 -12.77 9.17
C LYS A 134 16.85 -11.75 8.47
N THR A 135 16.41 -11.13 7.38
CA THR A 135 17.15 -10.01 6.79
C THR A 135 17.05 -8.80 7.71
N SER A 136 18.18 -8.26 8.15
CA SER A 136 18.22 -6.98 8.85
C SER A 136 18.44 -5.83 7.85
N SER A 137 18.05 -4.61 8.19
CA SER A 137 18.42 -3.41 7.42
C SER A 137 19.81 -2.87 7.78
N SER A 138 20.52 -3.50 8.72
CA SER A 138 21.72 -2.91 9.31
C SER A 138 22.96 -3.05 8.42
N GLY A 139 23.24 -1.97 7.69
CA GLY A 139 24.55 -1.60 7.15
C GLY A 139 24.95 -2.23 5.80
N TRP A 140 24.47 -3.43 5.48
CA TRP A 140 24.98 -4.17 4.31
C TRP A 140 24.40 -3.72 2.96
N THR A 141 23.23 -3.07 2.96
CA THR A 141 22.61 -2.51 1.74
C THR A 141 23.33 -1.27 1.21
N SER A 142 24.24 -0.69 2.01
CA SER A 142 25.12 0.43 1.66
C SER A 142 26.61 0.16 1.94
N GLY A 143 26.95 -0.98 2.55
CA GLY A 143 28.31 -1.40 2.89
C GLY A 143 29.19 -1.62 1.67
N SER A 144 30.44 -1.16 1.73
CA SER A 144 31.37 -1.13 0.58
C SER A 144 32.49 -2.16 0.64
N THR A 145 32.49 -3.06 1.63
CA THR A 145 33.54 -4.04 1.87
C THR A 145 32.98 -5.46 2.00
N GLY A 146 33.87 -6.46 1.90
CA GLY A 146 33.53 -7.85 2.18
C GLY A 146 32.38 -8.39 1.32
N LYS A 147 31.43 -9.08 1.95
CA LYS A 147 30.27 -9.67 1.27
C LYS A 147 29.18 -8.64 0.93
N ASP A 148 29.22 -7.46 1.55
CA ASP A 148 28.28 -6.37 1.25
C ASP A 148 28.53 -5.80 -0.15
N SER A 149 29.80 -5.62 -0.54
CA SER A 149 30.13 -5.24 -1.91
C SER A 149 29.85 -6.36 -2.90
N VAL A 150 30.02 -7.63 -2.54
CA VAL A 150 29.65 -8.76 -3.40
C VAL A 150 28.15 -8.75 -3.71
N PHE A 151 27.30 -8.59 -2.69
CA PHE A 151 25.85 -8.47 -2.86
C PHE A 151 25.48 -7.37 -3.85
N ARG A 152 26.00 -6.16 -3.62
CA ARG A 152 25.70 -4.99 -4.45
C ARG A 152 26.20 -5.16 -5.88
N ALA A 153 27.45 -5.63 -6.06
CA ALA A 153 28.03 -5.85 -7.37
C ALA A 153 27.21 -6.84 -8.20
N ARG A 154 26.87 -8.01 -7.61
CA ARG A 154 26.09 -9.04 -8.28
C ARG A 154 24.66 -8.59 -8.58
N LEU A 155 24.01 -7.90 -7.64
CA LEU A 155 22.66 -7.38 -7.84
C LEU A 155 22.60 -6.39 -9.01
N TYR A 156 23.53 -5.42 -9.08
CA TYR A 156 23.57 -4.48 -10.20
C TYR A 156 24.02 -5.14 -11.51
N GLN A 157 24.92 -6.12 -11.47
CA GLN A 157 25.27 -6.92 -12.65
C GLN A 157 24.05 -7.62 -13.25
N SER A 158 23.26 -8.32 -12.41
CA SER A 158 22.03 -8.98 -12.85
C SER A 158 21.00 -8.02 -13.46
N ILE A 159 20.98 -6.76 -13.02
CA ILE A 159 20.12 -5.71 -13.56
C ILE A 159 20.65 -5.23 -14.92
N ASP A 160 21.97 -4.99 -15.01
CA ASP A 160 22.63 -4.50 -16.24
C ASP A 160 22.60 -5.56 -17.36
N ASP A 161 22.52 -6.85 -17.03
CA ASP A 161 22.39 -7.96 -17.98
C ASP A 161 20.98 -8.12 -18.57
N LEU A 162 19.98 -7.40 -18.04
CA LEU A 162 18.63 -7.42 -18.59
C LEU A 162 18.57 -6.73 -19.96
N PRO A 163 17.87 -7.31 -20.95
CA PRO A 163 17.73 -6.68 -22.25
C PRO A 163 17.00 -5.33 -22.14
N ALA A 164 17.62 -4.29 -22.71
CA ALA A 164 17.07 -2.94 -22.82
C ALA A 164 15.71 -2.96 -23.57
N PRO A 165 14.75 -2.09 -23.20
CA PRO A 165 14.99 -0.67 -23.38
C PRO A 165 15.18 0.21 -22.13
N LYS A 166 14.60 -0.10 -20.95
CA LYS A 166 14.46 0.93 -19.88
C LYS A 166 14.75 0.54 -18.43
N VAL A 167 15.51 -0.54 -18.21
CA VAL A 167 16.15 -0.78 -16.91
C VAL A 167 17.09 0.37 -16.49
N THR A 168 17.29 1.38 -17.34
CA THR A 168 18.15 2.54 -17.13
C THR A 168 17.43 3.84 -16.75
N THR A 169 16.10 3.96 -16.90
CA THR A 169 15.39 5.23 -16.61
C THR A 169 15.24 5.41 -15.11
N ARG A 170 15.62 6.60 -14.60
CA ARG A 170 15.65 6.89 -13.16
C ARG A 170 14.98 8.20 -12.85
N HIS A 171 14.44 8.25 -11.64
CA HIS A 171 14.13 9.53 -11.04
C HIS A 171 15.42 10.34 -10.88
N PRO A 172 15.37 11.65 -11.13
CA PRO A 172 16.52 12.53 -10.95
C PRO A 172 17.17 12.39 -9.56
N SER A 173 18.49 12.53 -9.50
CA SER A 173 19.21 12.56 -8.21
C SER A 173 18.94 13.83 -7.40
N THR A 174 18.46 14.88 -8.09
CA THR A 174 18.13 16.20 -7.55
C THR A 174 16.65 16.32 -7.17
N LEU A 175 15.98 15.21 -6.81
CA LEU A 175 14.63 15.30 -6.25
C LEU A 175 14.66 16.23 -5.04
N ASP A 176 14.11 17.42 -5.19
CA ASP A 176 14.14 18.43 -4.15
C ASP A 176 13.20 18.02 -3.00
N ASN A 177 13.76 17.90 -1.80
CA ASN A 177 13.04 17.61 -0.57
C ASN A 177 12.82 18.87 0.29
N SER A 178 13.23 20.04 -0.21
CA SER A 178 13.23 21.30 0.54
C SER A 178 11.85 21.76 1.01
N VAL A 179 10.79 21.30 0.33
CA VAL A 179 9.42 21.77 0.58
C VAL A 179 8.73 21.04 1.73
N ASP A 180 9.07 19.78 2.04
CA ASP A 180 8.32 19.01 3.04
C ASP A 180 9.10 17.91 3.79
N GLY A 181 10.41 17.78 3.57
CA GLY A 181 11.26 16.83 4.33
C GLY A 181 10.84 15.36 4.27
N SER A 182 9.84 15.01 3.45
CA SER A 182 9.23 13.69 3.49
C SER A 182 10.25 12.62 3.08
N ASN A 183 10.32 11.56 3.87
CA ASN A 183 11.24 10.44 3.66
C ASN A 183 11.03 9.76 2.29
N LEU A 184 9.84 9.92 1.68
CA LEU A 184 9.48 9.28 0.43
C LEU A 184 10.27 9.85 -0.77
N ILE A 185 10.26 11.17 -0.98
CA ILE A 185 10.99 11.82 -2.07
C ILE A 185 12.48 11.47 -2.01
N SER A 186 13.07 11.55 -0.82
CA SER A 186 14.47 11.21 -0.58
C SER A 186 14.78 9.72 -0.85
N ALA A 187 13.79 8.83 -0.64
CA ALA A 187 13.90 7.41 -0.91
C ALA A 187 13.77 7.05 -2.41
N MET A 188 13.22 7.96 -3.22
CA MET A 188 13.06 7.81 -4.68
C MET A 188 14.24 8.39 -5.48
N ALA A 189 15.05 9.25 -4.87
CA ALA A 189 16.15 9.91 -5.58
C ALA A 189 17.11 8.88 -6.17
N SER A 190 17.39 9.02 -7.47
CA SER A 190 18.22 8.09 -8.25
C SER A 190 17.74 6.63 -8.27
N THR A 191 16.48 6.34 -7.92
CA THR A 191 15.91 5.00 -8.12
C THR A 191 15.43 4.80 -9.55
N TYR A 192 15.44 3.57 -10.02
CA TYR A 192 14.78 3.24 -11.29
C TYR A 192 13.28 3.51 -11.22
N GLU A 193 12.71 4.11 -12.27
CA GLU A 193 11.29 4.49 -12.31
C GLU A 193 10.39 3.28 -12.55
N ASN A 194 10.87 2.35 -13.38
CA ASN A 194 10.11 1.23 -13.92
C ASN A 194 10.75 -0.13 -13.58
N LEU A 195 11.60 -0.23 -12.55
CA LEU A 195 12.17 -1.50 -12.12
C LEU A 195 11.90 -1.77 -10.65
N TYR A 196 11.31 -2.92 -10.38
CA TYR A 196 11.05 -3.46 -9.05
C TYR A 196 11.69 -4.82 -8.90
N ILE A 197 12.25 -5.08 -7.73
CA ILE A 197 12.94 -6.34 -7.47
C ILE A 197 12.27 -7.04 -6.29
N CYS A 198 11.94 -8.32 -6.49
CA CYS A 198 11.56 -9.24 -5.43
C CYS A 198 12.66 -10.29 -5.33
N MET A 199 13.19 -10.57 -4.15
CA MET A 199 14.20 -11.60 -3.97
C MET A 199 13.76 -12.66 -2.97
N PHE A 200 13.74 -13.91 -3.42
CA PHE A 200 13.46 -15.06 -2.60
C PHE A 200 14.74 -15.60 -1.98
N LEU A 201 14.66 -16.02 -0.72
CA LEU A 201 15.80 -16.53 0.03
C LEU A 201 15.54 -17.98 0.46
N ARG A 202 16.55 -18.83 0.33
CA ARG A 202 16.52 -20.24 0.74
C ARG A 202 17.56 -20.50 1.81
N LYS A 203 17.12 -20.91 3.01
CA LYS A 203 17.97 -21.07 4.21
C LYS A 203 18.69 -22.41 4.22
N GLY A 204 19.67 -22.57 5.12
CA GLY A 204 20.44 -23.81 5.33
C GLY A 204 19.62 -25.05 5.63
N ASP A 205 18.45 -24.91 6.24
CA ASP A 205 17.51 -26.01 6.49
C ASP A 205 16.69 -26.40 5.24
N GLY A 206 16.96 -25.78 4.09
CA GLY A 206 16.24 -26.02 2.85
C GLY A 206 14.83 -25.42 2.84
N THR A 207 14.43 -24.70 3.89
CA THR A 207 13.16 -23.98 3.89
C THR A 207 13.34 -22.58 3.30
N ASP A 208 12.26 -22.09 2.73
CA ASP A 208 12.18 -20.70 2.33
C ASP A 208 12.25 -19.80 3.57
N SER A 209 12.98 -18.70 3.43
CA SER A 209 13.14 -17.79 4.56
C SER A 209 11.81 -17.11 4.86
N THR A 210 11.24 -17.41 6.03
CA THR A 210 10.05 -16.79 6.63
C THR A 210 10.32 -15.40 7.18
N VAL A 211 11.20 -14.66 6.52
CA VAL A 211 11.60 -13.34 6.98
C VAL A 211 10.36 -12.46 7.00
N SER A 212 10.15 -11.74 8.11
CA SER A 212 9.31 -10.54 8.13
C SER A 212 9.69 -9.73 6.90
N GLY A 213 8.77 -9.58 5.96
CA GLY A 213 9.13 -8.97 4.70
C GLY A 213 9.74 -7.58 4.95
N ARG A 214 10.71 -7.20 4.12
CA ARG A 214 11.28 -5.85 4.17
C ARG A 214 11.55 -5.32 2.77
N ALA A 215 11.19 -4.06 2.57
CA ALA A 215 11.64 -3.25 1.47
C ALA A 215 12.97 -2.55 1.83
N PHE A 216 14.01 -2.83 1.04
CA PHE A 216 15.31 -2.19 1.20
C PHE A 216 15.59 -1.22 0.07
N ARG A 217 16.38 -0.18 0.39
CA ARG A 217 17.05 0.66 -0.60
C ARG A 217 18.51 0.22 -0.68
N VAL A 218 18.95 -0.27 -1.84
CA VAL A 218 20.32 -0.75 -2.05
C VAL A 218 21.08 0.22 -2.93
N LYS A 219 22.21 0.74 -2.44
CA LYS A 219 23.05 1.71 -3.17
C LYS A 219 23.97 0.99 -4.17
N ASP A 220 24.21 1.54 -5.35
CA ASP A 220 25.26 1.05 -6.25
C ASP A 220 26.66 1.33 -5.70
N LEU A 221 27.63 0.48 -6.00
CA LEU A 221 29.00 0.61 -5.46
C LEU A 221 29.76 1.82 -6.01
N THR A 222 29.48 2.19 -7.26
CA THR A 222 30.30 3.12 -8.04
C THR A 222 29.62 4.45 -8.29
N THR A 223 28.32 4.52 -8.04
CA THR A 223 27.46 5.64 -8.36
C THR A 223 26.46 5.90 -7.24
N ASP A 224 25.78 7.04 -7.30
CA ASP A 224 24.66 7.35 -6.40
C ASP A 224 23.33 6.75 -6.87
N LYS A 225 23.37 5.62 -7.59
CA LYS A 225 22.19 4.88 -7.99
C LYS A 225 21.62 4.12 -6.80
N TYR A 226 20.31 3.97 -6.80
CA TYR A 226 19.61 3.14 -5.82
C TYR A 226 18.59 2.23 -6.49
N ILE A 227 18.31 1.11 -5.84
CA ILE A 227 17.21 0.21 -6.20
C ILE A 227 16.40 -0.12 -4.98
N LYS A 228 15.10 -0.34 -5.19
CA LYS A 228 14.22 -0.89 -4.16
C LYS A 228 14.02 -2.37 -4.39
N ILE A 229 14.20 -3.13 -3.32
CA ILE A 229 14.10 -4.59 -3.33
C ILE A 229 13.24 -5.06 -2.16
N GLY A 230 12.26 -5.91 -2.46
CA GLY A 230 11.41 -6.57 -1.47
C GLY A 230 11.93 -7.98 -1.23
N MET A 231 12.04 -8.37 0.03
CA MET A 231 12.50 -9.71 0.43
C MET A 231 11.54 -10.30 1.46
N GLY A 232 11.33 -11.63 1.48
CA GLY A 232 10.66 -12.34 2.59
C GLY A 232 9.40 -13.14 2.23
N THR A 233 8.58 -13.52 3.23
CA THR A 233 7.36 -14.37 3.09
C THR A 233 6.03 -13.62 2.97
N ASN A 234 6.08 -12.29 2.95
CA ASN A 234 4.92 -11.42 2.77
C ASN A 234 5.04 -10.65 1.45
N GLU A 235 5.44 -11.34 0.38
CA GLU A 235 5.96 -10.73 -0.83
C GLU A 235 5.00 -9.73 -1.49
N ILE A 236 3.68 -9.94 -1.39
CA ILE A 236 2.68 -9.00 -1.93
C ILE A 236 2.66 -7.69 -1.12
N HIS A 237 2.78 -7.77 0.20
CA HIS A 237 2.82 -6.60 1.08
C HIS A 237 4.15 -5.84 0.91
N GLU A 238 5.26 -6.56 0.78
CA GLU A 238 6.56 -5.96 0.40
C GLU A 238 6.55 -5.34 -1.00
N PHE A 239 5.78 -5.92 -1.92
CA PHE A 239 5.54 -5.31 -3.21
C PHE A 239 4.82 -3.96 -3.04
N GLY A 240 3.84 -3.86 -2.13
CA GLY A 240 3.22 -2.60 -1.74
C GLY A 240 4.22 -1.53 -1.28
N HIS A 241 5.21 -1.89 -0.44
CA HIS A 241 6.26 -0.95 -0.02
C HIS A 241 7.23 -0.56 -1.15
N THR A 242 7.65 -1.53 -1.96
CA THR A 242 8.67 -1.32 -2.99
C THR A 242 8.11 -0.60 -4.21
N PHE A 243 6.98 -1.07 -4.73
CA PHE A 243 6.28 -0.52 -5.88
C PHE A 243 5.41 0.68 -5.52
N GLY A 244 4.54 0.42 -4.56
CA GLY A 244 3.50 1.34 -4.16
C GLY A 244 4.03 2.42 -3.25
N TYR A 245 5.25 2.32 -2.69
CA TYR A 245 5.74 3.25 -1.68
C TYR A 245 4.81 3.43 -0.47
N LEU A 246 3.99 2.42 -0.21
CA LEU A 246 3.07 2.39 0.91
C LEU A 246 3.86 2.13 2.20
N ARG A 247 3.31 2.54 3.33
CA ARG A 247 3.83 2.27 4.67
C ARG A 247 2.92 1.29 5.40
N ASP A 248 3.46 0.68 6.45
CA ASP A 248 2.81 -0.33 7.30
C ASP A 248 1.66 0.23 8.14
N GLU A 249 0.41 -0.12 7.83
CA GLU A 249 -0.76 0.42 8.56
C GLU A 249 -0.94 -0.15 9.98
N TYR A 250 -0.20 -1.21 10.34
CA TYR A 250 -0.21 -1.75 11.71
C TYR A 250 0.54 -0.87 12.72
N ILE A 251 0.24 -1.07 14.00
CA ILE A 251 0.88 -0.42 15.15
C ILE A 251 1.78 -1.45 15.86
N ASP A 252 3.10 -1.24 15.91
CA ASP A 252 4.04 -2.08 16.68
C ASP A 252 4.40 -1.47 18.05
N ASN A 253 4.40 -0.14 18.16
CA ASN A 253 4.84 0.57 19.35
C ASN A 253 3.86 1.70 19.69
N ARG A 254 3.16 1.53 20.82
CA ARG A 254 2.20 2.51 21.33
C ARG A 254 2.91 3.75 21.89
N ASP A 255 2.18 4.86 21.92
CA ASP A 255 2.50 6.09 22.69
C ASP A 255 3.73 6.90 22.22
N ALA A 256 4.41 6.49 21.15
CA ALA A 256 5.43 7.32 20.54
C ALA A 256 4.77 8.39 19.66
N ALA A 257 4.90 9.67 20.00
CA ALA A 257 4.31 10.76 19.21
C ALA A 257 4.79 10.72 17.75
N SER A 258 3.86 10.89 16.79
CA SER A 258 4.25 11.08 15.39
C SER A 258 5.20 12.26 15.24
N THR A 259 6.17 12.10 14.34
CA THR A 259 7.06 13.18 13.90
C THR A 259 6.74 13.63 12.47
N GLY A 260 5.75 13.01 11.84
CA GLY A 260 5.30 13.34 10.49
C GLY A 260 4.27 14.47 10.48
N SER A 261 4.05 15.01 9.29
CA SER A 261 3.00 15.96 8.99
C SER A 261 2.41 15.64 7.63
N ASN A 262 1.14 16.00 7.42
CA ASN A 262 0.57 15.98 6.08
C ASN A 262 1.29 17.03 5.22
N PRO A 263 1.55 16.74 3.94
CA PRO A 263 1.95 17.78 2.99
C PRO A 263 0.88 18.87 2.92
N HIS A 264 1.31 20.11 2.68
CA HIS A 264 0.39 21.23 2.47
C HIS A 264 -0.45 21.03 1.20
N ASP A 265 -1.67 21.59 1.19
CA ASP A 265 -2.61 21.44 0.07
C ASP A 265 -2.04 21.92 -1.28
N ASP A 266 -1.20 22.96 -1.27
CA ASP A 266 -0.54 23.51 -2.46
C ASP A 266 0.76 22.76 -2.83
N SER A 267 1.23 21.83 -1.99
CA SER A 267 2.41 21.01 -2.21
C SER A 267 2.09 19.53 -2.50
N LEU A 268 0.81 19.15 -2.58
CA LEU A 268 0.40 17.75 -2.81
C LEU A 268 0.98 17.20 -4.12
N SER A 269 1.84 16.19 -4.00
CA SER A 269 2.61 15.58 -5.06
C SER A 269 2.47 14.06 -4.98
N ILE A 270 2.40 13.36 -6.11
CA ILE A 270 2.35 11.88 -6.11
C ILE A 270 3.54 11.23 -5.36
N PHE A 271 4.61 12.00 -5.13
CA PHE A 271 5.84 11.60 -4.47
C PHE A 271 5.93 11.98 -2.98
N ASN A 272 5.08 12.85 -2.46
CA ASN A 272 5.02 13.13 -1.00
C ASN A 272 3.76 12.56 -0.34
N LEU A 273 2.76 12.14 -1.11
CA LEU A 273 1.56 11.49 -0.59
C LEU A 273 1.89 10.14 0.07
N SER A 274 1.40 10.00 1.30
CA SER A 274 1.47 8.79 2.11
C SER A 274 0.10 8.10 2.13
N ASN A 275 0.07 6.80 2.41
CA ASN A 275 -1.18 6.11 2.80
C ASN A 275 -1.64 6.47 4.22
N TYR A 276 -0.88 7.30 4.92
CA TYR A 276 -1.27 7.88 6.20
C TYR A 276 -1.73 9.33 6.10
N ALA A 277 -2.48 9.73 7.11
CA ALA A 277 -2.61 11.12 7.51
C ALA A 277 -2.07 11.32 8.93
N TYR A 278 -1.52 12.50 9.17
CA TYR A 278 -0.91 12.94 10.43
C TYR A 278 -1.79 13.95 11.18
N SER A 279 -3.09 13.93 10.90
CA SER A 279 -4.07 14.81 11.53
C SER A 279 -5.31 14.01 11.86
N LYS A 280 -5.97 14.33 12.98
CA LYS A 280 -7.30 13.81 13.32
C LYS A 280 -8.43 14.61 12.65
N ARG A 281 -8.12 15.72 11.99
CA ARG A 281 -9.11 16.63 11.40
C ARG A 281 -9.48 16.17 10.01
N ARG A 282 -10.79 16.02 9.76
CA ARG A 282 -11.32 15.51 8.49
C ARG A 282 -10.86 16.33 7.28
N ASN A 283 -10.91 17.65 7.37
CA ASN A 283 -10.51 18.57 6.30
C ASN A 283 -8.98 18.63 6.07
N GLU A 284 -8.20 17.92 6.87
CA GLU A 284 -6.75 17.78 6.69
C GLU A 284 -6.38 16.37 6.23
N GLN A 285 -7.35 15.46 6.01
CA GLN A 285 -7.08 14.10 5.51
C GLN A 285 -6.68 14.13 4.04
N LEU A 286 -5.80 13.21 3.64
CA LEU A 286 -5.40 13.07 2.23
C LEU A 286 -6.46 12.38 1.36
N TRP A 287 -7.42 11.69 1.98
CA TRP A 287 -8.52 10.97 1.34
C TRP A 287 -9.90 11.57 1.64
N GLN A 288 -10.00 12.90 1.75
CA GLN A 288 -11.27 13.59 2.04
C GLN A 288 -12.43 13.19 1.10
N HIS A 289 -12.13 12.88 -0.15
CA HIS A 289 -13.12 12.44 -1.14
C HIS A 289 -13.60 11.00 -0.93
N LEU A 290 -12.99 10.22 -0.04
CA LEU A 290 -13.45 8.91 0.43
C LEU A 290 -14.21 8.98 1.75
N ALA A 291 -14.17 10.12 2.45
CA ALA A 291 -14.78 10.30 3.76
C ALA A 291 -16.31 10.09 3.70
N PRO A 292 -16.95 9.45 4.70
CA PRO A 292 -18.41 9.35 4.80
C PRO A 292 -19.16 10.66 4.56
N GLY A 293 -20.20 10.60 3.75
CA GLY A 293 -20.95 11.76 3.25
C GLY A 293 -20.25 12.57 2.14
N SER A 294 -19.11 12.12 1.63
CA SER A 294 -18.48 12.72 0.44
C SER A 294 -19.16 12.26 -0.85
N GLN A 295 -18.78 12.85 -1.98
CA GLN A 295 -19.33 12.51 -3.29
C GLN A 295 -19.15 11.04 -3.69
N TYR A 296 -18.05 10.39 -3.25
CA TYR A 296 -17.76 8.99 -3.60
C TYR A 296 -18.14 8.00 -2.51
N ASN A 297 -18.47 8.51 -1.33
CA ASN A 297 -18.91 7.72 -0.20
C ASN A 297 -20.09 8.44 0.48
N PRO A 298 -21.28 8.43 -0.16
CA PRO A 298 -22.42 9.21 0.32
C PRO A 298 -23.01 8.68 1.63
N ASP A 299 -22.70 7.43 2.01
CA ASP A 299 -23.12 6.86 3.28
C ASP A 299 -22.33 7.52 4.43
N VAL A 300 -23.04 8.25 5.27
CA VAL A 300 -22.47 8.95 6.44
C VAL A 300 -22.08 8.01 7.58
N PHE A 301 -22.48 6.74 7.51
CA PHE A 301 -22.13 5.70 8.46
C PHE A 301 -21.02 4.77 7.96
N SER A 302 -20.49 5.01 6.77
CA SER A 302 -19.45 4.20 6.16
C SER A 302 -18.26 3.99 7.11
N LEU A 303 -17.67 2.79 7.09
CA LEU A 303 -16.40 2.50 7.73
C LEU A 303 -15.21 2.78 6.81
N VAL A 304 -15.43 2.75 5.49
CA VAL A 304 -14.43 3.23 4.52
C VAL A 304 -14.30 4.75 4.64
N GLY A 305 -13.07 5.26 4.52
CA GLY A 305 -12.76 6.69 4.57
C GLY A 305 -12.67 7.25 5.98
N ASN A 306 -12.95 6.45 7.01
CA ASN A 306 -12.76 6.83 8.40
C ASN A 306 -11.27 6.95 8.76
N LEU A 307 -10.98 7.47 9.95
CA LEU A 307 -9.63 7.41 10.48
C LEU A 307 -9.53 6.15 11.33
N PHE A 308 -8.54 5.32 11.02
CA PHE A 308 -8.14 4.20 11.84
C PHE A 308 -6.74 4.48 12.33
N LYS A 309 -6.47 4.30 13.64
CA LYS A 309 -5.10 4.47 14.15
C LYS A 309 -4.21 3.44 13.45
N GLY A 310 -3.08 3.90 12.95
CA GLY A 310 -2.09 3.06 12.30
C GLY A 310 -0.72 3.71 12.35
N GLY A 311 0.28 3.08 11.75
CA GLY A 311 1.63 3.61 11.73
C GLY A 311 2.47 3.06 12.89
N VAL A 312 3.35 2.13 12.52
CA VAL A 312 4.21 1.28 13.37
C VAL A 312 4.63 1.89 14.71
N ASN A 313 5.05 3.15 14.76
CA ASN A 313 5.58 3.79 15.98
C ASN A 313 5.04 5.21 16.21
N GLU A 314 3.84 5.54 15.74
CA GLU A 314 3.41 6.93 15.69
C GLU A 314 1.96 7.11 16.17
N ASP A 315 1.79 7.69 17.36
CA ASP A 315 0.51 8.22 17.83
C ASP A 315 0.06 9.40 16.95
N SER A 316 -1.25 9.56 16.79
CA SER A 316 -1.88 10.52 15.85
C SER A 316 -1.61 10.25 14.36
N VAL A 317 -1.33 9.01 13.99
CA VAL A 317 -1.26 8.57 12.59
C VAL A 317 -2.48 7.74 12.23
N TRP A 318 -3.03 8.04 11.06
CA TRP A 318 -4.32 7.53 10.62
C TRP A 318 -4.21 6.91 9.23
N HIS A 319 -5.02 5.90 8.95
CA HIS A 319 -5.23 5.34 7.61
C HIS A 319 -6.74 5.22 7.31
N SER A 320 -7.09 5.00 6.04
CA SER A 320 -8.45 5.26 5.54
C SER A 320 -9.47 4.13 5.80
N GLU A 321 -9.03 2.93 6.19
CA GLU A 321 -9.90 1.76 6.31
C GLU A 321 -9.41 0.77 7.36
N TYR A 322 -10.35 0.03 7.94
CA TYR A 322 -10.08 -0.95 8.99
C TYR A 322 -9.16 -2.09 8.55
N LYS A 323 -9.44 -2.71 7.39
CA LYS A 323 -8.60 -3.78 6.81
C LYS A 323 -7.86 -3.28 5.57
N CYS A 324 -6.61 -3.69 5.45
CA CYS A 324 -5.77 -3.34 4.31
C CYS A 324 -4.65 -4.38 4.17
N LEU A 325 -4.18 -4.62 2.95
CA LEU A 325 -2.96 -5.39 2.69
C LEU A 325 -1.77 -4.85 3.48
N MET A 326 -1.75 -3.54 3.76
CA MET A 326 -0.68 -2.86 4.48
C MET A 326 -0.76 -2.98 6.01
N ASN A 327 -1.81 -3.59 6.58
CA ASN A 327 -1.89 -3.86 8.03
C ASN A 327 -0.96 -5.00 8.52
N GLY A 328 0.00 -5.46 7.70
CA GLY A 328 0.99 -6.47 8.10
C GLY A 328 0.35 -7.79 8.56
N GLY A 329 1.14 -8.76 9.00
CA GLY A 329 0.61 -9.97 9.66
C GLY A 329 0.44 -9.79 11.18
N HIS A 330 0.45 -8.54 11.65
CA HIS A 330 0.52 -8.17 13.05
C HIS A 330 -0.85 -7.67 13.51
N VAL A 331 -1.10 -7.82 14.81
CA VAL A 331 -2.34 -7.40 15.43
C VAL A 331 -2.35 -5.90 15.53
N ASN A 332 -3.38 -5.26 14.99
CA ASN A 332 -3.55 -3.83 15.21
C ASN A 332 -4.22 -3.62 16.57
N TYR A 333 -3.54 -2.87 17.43
CA TYR A 333 -3.93 -2.70 18.83
C TYR A 333 -5.25 -1.95 19.05
N VAL A 334 -5.81 -1.34 18.00
CA VAL A 334 -7.07 -0.56 18.01
C VAL A 334 -8.27 -1.37 18.54
N CYS A 335 -8.19 -2.70 18.51
CA CYS A 335 -9.22 -3.59 19.03
C CYS A 335 -8.88 -4.26 20.37
N ASN A 336 -7.62 -4.15 20.81
CA ASN A 336 -7.07 -4.89 21.93
C ASN A 336 -6.49 -3.91 22.95
N ASP A 337 -7.33 -3.01 23.47
CA ASP A 337 -6.91 -2.06 24.50
C ASP A 337 -6.62 -2.76 25.83
N GLU A 338 -7.21 -3.96 26.05
CA GLU A 338 -6.97 -4.77 27.24
C GLU A 338 -6.00 -5.94 26.98
N ALA A 339 -5.10 -6.17 27.94
CA ALA A 339 -4.19 -7.31 27.91
C ALA A 339 -4.98 -8.62 27.99
N GLY A 340 -5.03 -9.38 26.89
CA GLY A 340 -5.72 -10.67 26.80
C GLY A 340 -6.87 -10.73 25.80
N GLU A 341 -7.20 -9.61 25.14
CA GLU A 341 -8.18 -9.62 24.03
C GLU A 341 -7.66 -10.40 22.81
N PRO A 342 -8.55 -11.08 22.07
CA PRO A 342 -8.16 -11.92 20.95
C PRO A 342 -7.48 -11.09 19.86
N GLU A 343 -6.34 -11.58 19.38
CA GLU A 343 -5.61 -11.01 18.27
C GLU A 343 -6.47 -11.01 16.99
N ILE A 344 -6.79 -9.83 16.45
CA ILE A 344 -7.57 -9.71 15.19
C ILE A 344 -6.61 -9.45 14.02
N ASP A 345 -6.65 -10.32 13.01
CA ASP A 345 -5.94 -10.13 11.74
C ASP A 345 -6.64 -9.03 10.92
N LEU A 346 -6.02 -7.86 10.84
CA LEU A 346 -6.51 -6.73 10.04
C LEU A 346 -5.97 -6.74 8.60
N ARG A 347 -5.21 -7.77 8.23
CA ARG A 347 -4.68 -7.91 6.89
C ARG A 347 -5.75 -8.43 5.96
N ASP A 348 -5.92 -7.70 4.87
CA ASP A 348 -6.60 -8.22 3.70
C ASP A 348 -5.55 -8.61 2.65
N LYS A 349 -5.35 -9.92 2.44
CA LYS A 349 -4.29 -10.41 1.55
C LYS A 349 -4.55 -10.10 0.08
N ARG A 350 -5.78 -9.71 -0.29
CA ARG A 350 -6.19 -9.45 -1.67
C ARG A 350 -6.57 -8.01 -1.93
N HIS A 351 -6.75 -7.20 -0.88
CA HIS A 351 -7.19 -5.84 -1.06
C HIS A 351 -6.33 -4.84 -0.30
N MET A 352 -5.95 -3.80 -1.02
CA MET A 352 -5.52 -2.55 -0.41
C MET A 352 -6.78 -1.78 0.03
N CYS A 353 -6.63 -0.92 1.04
CA CYS A 353 -7.64 0.11 1.26
C CYS A 353 -7.79 0.97 -0.01
N PHE A 354 -8.96 1.55 -0.25
CA PHE A 354 -9.28 2.40 -1.40
C PHE A 354 -8.29 3.56 -1.56
N TRP A 355 -7.75 4.12 -0.46
CA TRP A 355 -6.71 5.14 -0.54
C TRP A 355 -5.38 4.57 -1.06
N CYS A 356 -4.93 3.43 -0.52
CA CYS A 356 -3.77 2.72 -1.06
C CYS A 356 -3.99 2.32 -2.53
N GLU A 357 -5.19 1.87 -2.90
CA GLU A 357 -5.53 1.53 -4.30
C GLU A 357 -5.36 2.74 -5.21
N GLU A 358 -5.90 3.90 -4.83
CA GLU A 358 -5.76 5.15 -5.59
C GLU A 358 -4.30 5.57 -5.74
N LEU A 359 -3.53 5.59 -4.65
CA LEU A 359 -2.11 5.94 -4.68
C LEU A 359 -1.32 5.04 -5.64
N VAL A 360 -1.58 3.73 -5.59
CA VAL A 360 -0.93 2.75 -6.46
C VAL A 360 -1.39 2.93 -7.92
N ALA A 361 -2.67 3.20 -8.17
CA ALA A 361 -3.20 3.45 -9.51
C ALA A 361 -2.55 4.68 -10.15
N VAL A 362 -2.48 5.80 -9.43
CA VAL A 362 -1.82 7.04 -9.88
C VAL A 362 -0.34 6.80 -10.18
N ARG A 363 0.35 6.00 -9.36
CA ARG A 363 1.76 5.64 -9.58
C ARG A 363 1.94 4.75 -10.82
N ILE A 364 1.00 3.84 -11.12
CA ILE A 364 0.99 3.06 -12.37
C ILE A 364 0.79 3.99 -13.57
N MET A 365 -0.18 4.91 -13.51
CA MET A 365 -0.45 5.86 -14.58
C MET A 365 0.75 6.76 -14.88
N GLN A 366 1.43 7.26 -13.85
CA GLN A 366 2.65 8.05 -14.03
C GLN A 366 3.74 7.25 -14.76
N ARG A 367 3.96 6.00 -14.35
CA ARG A 367 5.00 5.12 -14.93
C ARG A 367 4.70 4.66 -16.35
N THR A 368 3.42 4.54 -16.66
CA THR A 368 2.91 4.19 -18.00
C THR A 368 2.75 5.42 -18.91
N GLY A 369 3.24 6.60 -18.48
CA GLY A 369 3.28 7.80 -19.31
C GLY A 369 1.94 8.52 -19.49
N GLN A 370 0.88 8.10 -18.79
CA GLN A 370 -0.47 8.63 -19.00
C GLN A 370 -0.59 10.12 -18.66
N PHE A 371 0.17 10.60 -17.68
CA PHE A 371 0.18 12.03 -17.36
C PHE A 371 1.08 12.87 -18.29
N GLY A 372 1.67 12.25 -19.31
CA GLY A 372 2.63 12.88 -20.21
C GLY A 372 3.95 13.27 -19.54
N THR A 373 4.84 13.87 -20.33
CA THR A 373 6.08 14.44 -19.80
C THR A 373 5.81 15.81 -19.19
N SER A 374 6.19 16.01 -17.94
CA SER A 374 6.24 17.35 -17.35
C SER A 374 7.42 18.14 -17.93
N SER A 375 7.20 19.40 -18.27
CA SER A 375 8.27 20.34 -18.66
C SER A 375 8.90 21.05 -17.47
N SER A 376 8.49 20.73 -16.23
CA SER A 376 9.04 21.41 -15.05
C SER A 376 10.52 21.07 -14.84
N ALA A 377 11.28 22.06 -14.37
CA ALA A 377 12.67 21.87 -13.96
C ALA A 377 12.78 21.04 -12.65
N SER A 378 11.70 20.98 -11.87
CA SER A 378 11.62 20.21 -10.63
C SER A 378 10.70 19.01 -10.80
N VAL A 379 11.14 17.86 -10.32
CA VAL A 379 10.34 16.64 -10.33
C VAL A 379 9.23 16.72 -9.29
N ASN A 380 9.42 17.44 -8.18
CA ASN A 380 8.33 17.65 -7.24
C ASN A 380 7.21 18.45 -7.90
N ASP A 381 7.54 19.51 -8.62
CA ASP A 381 6.56 20.30 -9.40
C ASP A 381 5.89 19.44 -10.47
N SER A 382 6.63 18.50 -11.06
CA SER A 382 6.06 17.52 -11.99
C SER A 382 5.06 16.62 -11.27
N GLY A 383 5.39 16.15 -10.07
CA GLY A 383 4.50 15.38 -9.21
C GLY A 383 3.26 16.15 -8.75
N ILE A 384 3.39 17.45 -8.45
CA ILE A 384 2.28 18.35 -8.15
C ILE A 384 1.38 18.51 -9.39
N ALA A 385 1.99 18.74 -10.56
CA ALA A 385 1.24 18.86 -11.81
C ALA A 385 0.48 17.56 -12.16
N TRP A 386 1.12 16.41 -12.00
CA TRP A 386 0.50 15.10 -12.22
C TRP A 386 -0.61 14.80 -11.21
N TRP A 387 -0.41 15.12 -9.93
CA TRP A 387 -1.46 14.99 -8.93
C TRP A 387 -2.64 15.92 -9.20
N SER A 388 -2.38 17.18 -9.55
CA SER A 388 -3.41 18.15 -9.92
C SER A 388 -4.20 17.68 -11.16
N ASN A 389 -3.52 17.12 -12.15
CA ASN A 389 -4.15 16.53 -13.32
C ASN A 389 -5.02 15.33 -12.92
N TRP A 390 -4.50 14.43 -12.08
CA TRP A 390 -5.27 13.31 -11.54
C TRP A 390 -6.56 13.78 -10.85
N VAL A 391 -6.46 14.73 -9.91
CA VAL A 391 -7.61 15.25 -9.16
C VAL A 391 -8.65 15.89 -10.08
N SER A 392 -8.21 16.64 -11.10
CA SER A 392 -9.11 17.44 -11.95
C SER A 392 -9.71 16.67 -13.13
N THR A 393 -9.08 15.60 -13.60
CA THR A 393 -9.54 14.86 -14.79
C THR A 393 -9.70 13.36 -14.55
N GLY A 394 -8.69 12.73 -13.95
CA GLY A 394 -8.60 11.26 -13.92
C GLY A 394 -9.35 10.59 -12.79
N ARG A 395 -9.46 11.25 -11.63
CA ARG A 395 -10.04 10.67 -10.42
C ARG A 395 -11.49 10.26 -10.65
N ASP A 396 -12.34 11.17 -11.12
CA ASP A 396 -13.76 10.88 -11.33
C ASP A 396 -13.97 9.71 -12.30
N GLN A 397 -13.14 9.63 -13.35
CA GLN A 397 -13.16 8.52 -14.30
C GLN A 397 -12.72 7.21 -13.66
N TYR A 398 -11.67 7.22 -12.84
CA TYR A 398 -11.24 6.05 -12.08
C TYR A 398 -12.33 5.55 -11.12
N PHE A 399 -12.95 6.47 -10.39
CA PHE A 399 -14.04 6.16 -9.45
C PHE A 399 -15.25 5.55 -10.17
N THR A 400 -15.58 6.09 -11.35
CA THR A 400 -16.67 5.58 -12.18
C THR A 400 -16.32 4.23 -12.82
N TYR A 401 -15.15 4.12 -13.47
CA TYR A 401 -14.74 2.95 -14.22
C TYR A 401 -14.57 1.71 -13.34
N PHE A 402 -14.08 1.90 -12.11
CA PHE A 402 -13.93 0.81 -11.14
C PHE A 402 -15.09 0.69 -10.15
N ASP A 403 -16.18 1.43 -10.35
CA ASP A 403 -17.35 1.47 -9.46
C ASP A 403 -16.95 1.55 -7.98
N ILE A 404 -16.08 2.52 -7.66
CA ILE A 404 -15.58 2.68 -6.29
C ILE A 404 -16.74 2.91 -5.30
N PRO A 405 -17.76 3.74 -5.60
CA PRO A 405 -18.92 3.89 -4.70
C PRO A 405 -19.66 2.56 -4.43
N GLY A 406 -19.95 1.76 -5.46
CA GLY A 406 -20.59 0.45 -5.28
C GLY A 406 -19.73 -0.53 -4.49
N ARG A 407 -18.40 -0.49 -4.69
CA ARG A 407 -17.44 -1.27 -3.91
C ARG A 407 -17.34 -0.82 -2.45
N ILE A 408 -17.45 0.49 -2.18
CA ILE A 408 -17.50 1.02 -0.81
C ILE A 408 -18.75 0.52 -0.11
N GLU A 409 -19.91 0.60 -0.78
CA GLU A 409 -21.17 0.06 -0.25
C GLU A 409 -21.04 -1.44 0.07
N GLN A 410 -20.46 -2.23 -0.84
CA GLN A 410 -20.19 -3.65 -0.61
C GLN A 410 -19.26 -3.86 0.59
N ARG A 411 -18.18 -3.07 0.71
CA ARG A 411 -17.22 -3.19 1.81
C ARG A 411 -17.87 -2.84 3.15
N ASN A 412 -18.69 -1.79 3.21
CA ASN A 412 -19.45 -1.40 4.40
C ASN A 412 -20.43 -2.49 4.86
N LYS A 413 -21.09 -3.18 3.92
CA LYS A 413 -21.90 -4.38 4.23
C LYS A 413 -21.05 -5.49 4.82
N CYS A 414 -19.87 -5.75 4.27
CA CYS A 414 -18.96 -6.78 4.76
C CYS A 414 -18.39 -6.50 6.15
N TYR A 415 -18.15 -5.23 6.48
CA TYR A 415 -17.74 -4.85 7.83
C TYR A 415 -18.88 -4.91 8.86
N GLY A 416 -20.10 -5.29 8.45
CA GLY A 416 -21.19 -5.53 9.40
C GLY A 416 -21.69 -4.25 10.07
N LEU A 417 -21.81 -3.15 9.33
CA LEU A 417 -22.66 -2.04 9.77
C LEU A 417 -24.11 -2.57 9.85
N TRP A 418 -24.43 -3.00 11.06
CA TRP A 418 -25.64 -3.67 11.50
C TRP A 418 -26.89 -2.91 11.01
N ASP A 419 -27.71 -3.55 10.18
CA ASP A 419 -29.00 -3.03 9.70
C ASP A 419 -30.16 -3.32 10.68
N GLY A 420 -29.85 -3.71 11.92
CA GLY A 420 -30.85 -3.97 12.96
C GLY A 420 -31.55 -5.33 12.87
N GLU A 421 -31.30 -6.16 11.84
CA GLU A 421 -31.95 -7.49 11.70
C GLU A 421 -31.04 -8.69 12.07
N GLY A 422 -29.93 -8.40 12.74
CA GLY A 422 -28.93 -9.38 13.16
C GLY A 422 -27.83 -9.54 12.11
N CYS A 423 -26.61 -9.90 12.53
CA CYS A 423 -25.53 -10.30 11.61
C CYS A 423 -25.93 -11.58 10.86
N ASN A 424 -26.86 -11.47 9.92
CA ASN A 424 -27.17 -12.53 9.01
C ASN A 424 -25.94 -12.69 8.11
N SER A 425 -25.45 -13.92 8.08
CA SER A 425 -24.20 -14.33 7.48
C SER A 425 -23.84 -13.54 6.23
N CYS A 426 -22.63 -12.98 6.20
CA CYS A 426 -22.02 -12.33 5.04
C CYS A 426 -21.76 -13.31 3.86
N GLU A 427 -22.48 -14.43 3.79
CA GLU A 427 -22.35 -15.57 2.86
C GLU A 427 -22.72 -15.24 1.41
N GLY A 428 -23.27 -14.05 1.12
CA GLY A 428 -23.79 -13.73 -0.22
C GLY A 428 -22.98 -12.72 -1.05
N ALA A 429 -22.18 -11.86 -0.41
CA ALA A 429 -21.61 -10.69 -1.08
C ALA A 429 -20.17 -10.34 -0.68
N CYS A 430 -19.61 -11.01 0.33
CA CYS A 430 -18.21 -10.86 0.69
C CYS A 430 -17.43 -12.00 0.03
N ASP A 431 -16.22 -11.73 -0.47
CA ASP A 431 -15.33 -12.82 -0.91
C ASP A 431 -15.22 -13.79 0.28
N GLU A 432 -15.31 -15.11 0.08
CA GLU A 432 -15.43 -16.08 1.20
C GLU A 432 -14.20 -16.02 2.15
N ASP A 433 -13.11 -15.40 1.70
CA ASP A 433 -11.88 -15.12 2.46
C ASP A 433 -11.92 -13.81 3.28
N ASP A 434 -12.97 -12.98 3.14
CA ASP A 434 -13.09 -11.63 3.71
C ASP A 434 -13.94 -11.56 4.99
N LEU A 435 -14.58 -12.66 5.41
CA LEU A 435 -15.47 -12.70 6.57
C LEU A 435 -14.70 -12.42 7.87
N PRO A 436 -14.84 -11.25 8.53
CA PRO A 436 -14.51 -11.20 9.93
C PRO A 436 -15.53 -12.06 10.68
N ASP A 437 -15.07 -12.90 11.61
CA ASP A 437 -15.89 -13.21 12.78
C ASP A 437 -16.39 -11.85 13.31
N CYS A 438 -17.72 -11.69 13.36
CA CYS A 438 -18.44 -10.45 13.70
C CYS A 438 -17.56 -9.48 14.48
N LEU A 439 -17.25 -8.31 13.90
CA LEU A 439 -16.34 -7.35 14.52
C LEU A 439 -16.78 -7.15 15.98
N PRO A 440 -15.95 -7.52 16.97
CA PRO A 440 -16.23 -7.11 18.34
C PRO A 440 -16.32 -5.58 18.35
N ASN A 441 -16.94 -5.01 19.39
CA ASN A 441 -17.02 -3.57 19.64
C ASN A 441 -15.63 -2.93 19.86
N CYS A 442 -14.63 -3.23 19.04
CA CYS A 442 -13.50 -2.38 18.77
C CYS A 442 -14.04 -0.97 18.61
N GLY A 443 -13.37 0.03 19.18
CA GLY A 443 -13.73 1.44 19.12
C GLY A 443 -13.72 2.07 17.72
N ILE A 444 -14.12 1.34 16.68
CA ILE A 444 -14.27 1.68 15.25
C ILE A 444 -15.12 2.95 15.02
N ARG A 445 -15.73 3.50 16.07
CA ARG A 445 -16.49 4.76 16.00
C ARG A 445 -15.70 6.01 16.37
N GLU A 446 -14.44 5.88 16.77
CA GLU A 446 -13.57 7.04 16.94
C GLU A 446 -13.18 7.57 15.56
N ASN A 447 -13.21 8.90 15.42
CA ASN A 447 -12.57 9.71 14.36
C ASN A 447 -13.47 10.42 13.35
N GLY A 448 -14.20 11.42 13.87
CA GLY A 448 -14.38 12.68 13.14
C GLY A 448 -15.63 12.80 12.27
N TYR A 449 -16.52 11.81 12.28
CA TYR A 449 -17.78 11.89 11.53
C TYR A 449 -18.93 12.35 12.40
N ALA A 450 -18.91 12.01 13.68
CA ALA A 450 -19.94 12.36 14.62
C ALA A 450 -19.43 13.31 15.69
N ILE A 451 -20.24 14.32 16.00
CA ILE A 451 -20.15 14.97 17.31
C ILE A 451 -20.92 14.15 18.31
N TYR A 452 -20.23 13.67 19.34
CA TYR A 452 -20.84 12.90 20.42
C TYR A 452 -21.51 13.82 21.42
N ILE A 453 -22.64 13.36 21.94
CA ILE A 453 -23.34 14.02 23.02
C ILE A 453 -23.56 13.01 24.13
N ASP A 454 -23.23 13.43 25.34
CA ASP A 454 -23.58 12.75 26.56
C ASP A 454 -23.90 13.82 27.61
N GLU A 455 -25.18 14.07 27.88
CA GLU A 455 -25.58 15.06 28.90
C GLU A 455 -25.11 14.66 30.30
N GLY A 456 -24.82 13.37 30.54
CA GLY A 456 -24.38 12.86 31.83
C GLY A 456 -22.88 13.03 32.11
N SER A 457 -22.04 13.04 31.07
CA SER A 457 -20.58 13.11 31.23
C SER A 457 -19.89 14.22 30.43
N GLY A 458 -20.56 14.78 29.42
CA GLY A 458 -20.00 15.76 28.52
C GLY A 458 -20.13 17.21 28.98
N SER A 459 -19.28 18.07 28.43
CA SER A 459 -19.33 19.53 28.60
C SER A 459 -19.46 20.25 27.26
N ASP A 460 -20.12 21.40 27.23
CA ASP A 460 -20.28 22.20 26.01
C ASP A 460 -18.95 22.76 25.48
N THR A 461 -17.93 22.83 26.34
CA THR A 461 -16.56 23.24 26.00
C THR A 461 -15.72 22.14 25.35
N ASP A 462 -16.17 20.89 25.44
CA ASP A 462 -15.40 19.73 25.02
C ASP A 462 -15.27 19.65 23.49
N GLU A 463 -14.35 18.86 22.95
CA GLU A 463 -14.16 18.80 21.49
C GLU A 463 -15.33 18.12 20.75
N GLY A 464 -16.21 17.41 21.46
CA GLY A 464 -17.29 16.62 20.87
C GLY A 464 -16.82 15.27 20.35
N THR A 465 -15.69 14.77 20.84
CA THR A 465 -15.26 13.37 20.66
C THR A 465 -16.01 12.48 21.64
N LYS A 466 -15.82 11.15 21.57
CA LYS A 466 -16.48 10.24 22.49
C LYS A 466 -15.95 10.35 23.93
N GLU A 467 -14.66 10.66 24.06
CA GLU A 467 -13.94 10.84 25.32
C GLU A 467 -14.24 12.21 25.94
N GLU A 468 -14.48 13.21 25.10
CA GLU A 468 -14.87 14.57 25.46
C GLU A 468 -16.18 14.93 24.73
N PRO A 469 -17.32 14.31 25.10
CA PRO A 469 -18.59 14.51 24.41
C PRO A 469 -19.17 15.87 24.76
N LYS A 470 -20.00 16.42 23.87
CA LYS A 470 -20.75 17.64 24.17
C LYS A 470 -21.80 17.38 25.24
N GLY A 471 -21.99 18.36 26.12
CA GLY A 471 -23.03 18.30 27.15
C GLY A 471 -24.43 18.53 26.58
N THR A 472 -24.55 19.24 25.46
CA THR A 472 -25.85 19.59 24.87
C THR A 472 -25.91 19.41 23.36
N LEU A 473 -27.13 19.16 22.87
CA LEU A 473 -27.44 19.03 21.44
C LEU A 473 -27.18 20.30 20.64
N ASP A 474 -27.37 21.48 21.24
CA ASP A 474 -27.13 22.76 20.58
C ASP A 474 -25.63 22.97 20.32
N HIS A 475 -24.78 22.79 21.34
CA HIS A 475 -23.34 22.93 21.18
C HIS A 475 -22.74 21.85 20.28
N ALA A 476 -23.31 20.65 20.29
CA ALA A 476 -22.94 19.62 19.34
C ALA A 476 -23.19 20.01 17.89
N ILE A 477 -24.34 20.61 17.62
CA ILE A 477 -24.71 21.05 16.27
C ILE A 477 -23.89 22.27 15.86
N VAL A 478 -23.65 23.22 16.76
CA VAL A 478 -22.74 24.35 16.52
C VAL A 478 -21.34 23.83 16.19
N THR A 479 -20.85 22.85 16.94
CA THR A 479 -19.54 22.24 16.71
C THR A 479 -19.51 21.50 15.38
N ALA A 480 -20.51 20.65 15.09
CA ALA A 480 -20.66 19.96 13.82
C ALA A 480 -20.71 20.93 12.64
N ASN A 481 -21.41 22.06 12.80
CA ASN A 481 -21.48 23.12 11.79
C ASN A 481 -20.12 23.81 11.55
N ALA A 482 -19.31 23.94 12.59
CA ALA A 482 -18.01 24.58 12.52
C ALA A 482 -16.90 23.63 12.04
N THR A 483 -17.01 22.32 12.30
CA THR A 483 -15.94 21.34 12.08
C THR A 483 -16.19 20.38 10.94
N LEU A 484 -17.45 20.18 10.49
CA LEU A 484 -17.82 19.22 9.44
C LEU A 484 -18.31 19.97 8.19
N SER A 485 -17.73 19.66 7.02
CA SER A 485 -17.97 20.40 5.77
C SER A 485 -19.34 20.12 5.14
N ASP A 486 -19.74 18.84 5.02
CA ASP A 486 -20.87 18.46 4.15
C ASP A 486 -21.89 17.52 4.80
N ALA A 487 -21.44 16.52 5.56
CA ALA A 487 -22.31 15.62 6.33
C ALA A 487 -22.07 15.84 7.83
N LYS A 488 -23.10 16.36 8.51
CA LYS A 488 -23.07 16.66 9.93
C LYS A 488 -23.79 15.54 10.65
N LEU A 489 -23.04 14.61 11.24
CA LEU A 489 -23.60 13.56 12.08
C LEU A 489 -23.42 13.95 13.55
N VAL A 490 -24.47 13.75 14.33
CA VAL A 490 -24.46 13.91 15.78
C VAL A 490 -24.90 12.59 16.37
N LEU A 491 -24.01 11.96 17.14
CA LEU A 491 -24.28 10.71 17.85
C LEU A 491 -24.71 11.03 19.27
N VAL A 492 -25.92 10.65 19.59
CA VAL A 492 -26.53 10.93 20.88
C VAL A 492 -26.45 9.68 21.74
N LYS A 493 -25.71 9.75 22.85
CA LYS A 493 -25.67 8.64 23.80
C LYS A 493 -27.07 8.38 24.37
N PRO A 494 -27.47 7.12 24.60
CA PRO A 494 -28.74 6.80 25.21
C PRO A 494 -29.03 7.63 26.46
N GLY A 495 -30.20 8.26 26.51
CA GLY A 495 -30.50 9.25 27.54
C GLY A 495 -31.73 10.10 27.20
N THR A 496 -32.08 11.00 28.11
CA THR A 496 -33.15 11.98 27.92
C THR A 496 -32.54 13.36 27.83
N TYR A 497 -32.70 14.01 26.68
CA TYR A 497 -32.14 15.33 26.38
C TYR A 497 -33.27 16.35 26.39
N SER A 498 -33.15 17.36 27.26
CA SER A 498 -34.17 18.38 27.43
C SER A 498 -33.75 19.73 26.83
N GLY A 499 -34.67 20.42 26.16
CA GLY A 499 -34.36 21.70 25.54
C GLY A 499 -35.35 22.13 24.46
N SER A 500 -35.09 23.29 23.88
CA SER A 500 -35.74 23.76 22.66
C SER A 500 -34.65 24.19 21.72
N TRP A 501 -34.70 23.68 20.49
CA TRP A 501 -33.62 23.85 19.54
C TRP A 501 -34.15 24.35 18.21
N PHE A 502 -33.38 25.23 17.59
CA PHE A 502 -33.67 25.75 16.26
C PHE A 502 -32.39 25.66 15.44
N TRP A 503 -32.43 24.87 14.38
CA TRP A 503 -31.31 24.71 13.46
C TRP A 503 -31.78 25.05 12.05
N ASP A 504 -31.02 25.90 11.38
CA ASP A 504 -31.21 26.31 9.99
C ASP A 504 -30.40 25.45 9.01
N THR A 505 -29.50 24.62 9.55
CA THR A 505 -28.58 23.79 8.77
C THR A 505 -28.94 22.31 8.94
N PRO A 506 -29.02 21.52 7.85
CA PRO A 506 -29.30 20.09 7.96
C PRO A 506 -28.23 19.36 8.78
N VAL A 507 -28.68 18.60 9.78
CA VAL A 507 -27.84 17.70 10.60
C VAL A 507 -28.55 16.37 10.72
N THR A 508 -27.80 15.28 10.56
CA THR A 508 -28.26 13.92 10.87
C THR A 508 -28.01 13.65 12.34
N ILE A 509 -29.06 13.35 13.09
CA ILE A 509 -28.97 12.98 14.50
C ILE A 509 -29.34 11.50 14.60
N THR A 510 -28.51 10.69 15.25
CA THR A 510 -28.83 9.28 15.49
C THR A 510 -28.30 8.83 16.85
N THR A 511 -28.77 7.66 17.30
CA THR A 511 -28.40 7.09 18.61
C THR A 511 -27.02 6.45 18.58
N GLU A 512 -26.26 6.60 19.67
CA GLU A 512 -25.06 5.80 19.89
C GLU A 512 -25.48 4.38 20.30
N GLY A 513 -25.60 3.49 19.31
CA GLY A 513 -25.99 2.10 19.53
C GLY A 513 -27.50 1.89 19.39
N CYS A 514 -28.00 0.76 19.91
CA CYS A 514 -29.40 0.33 19.73
C CYS A 514 -30.36 0.82 20.83
N ASP A 515 -29.83 1.54 21.83
CA ASP A 515 -30.62 1.98 22.97
C ASP A 515 -31.38 3.29 22.68
N THR A 516 -32.39 3.56 23.50
CA THR A 516 -33.33 4.67 23.26
C THR A 516 -32.72 6.02 23.63
N VAL A 517 -32.84 6.98 22.72
CA VAL A 517 -32.64 8.41 22.97
C VAL A 517 -34.00 9.10 22.97
N VAL A 518 -34.28 9.88 24.02
CA VAL A 518 -35.47 10.71 24.13
C VAL A 518 -35.06 12.16 23.95
N ILE A 519 -35.54 12.81 22.89
CA ILE A 519 -35.33 14.25 22.64
C ILE A 519 -36.64 14.97 22.90
N GLY A 520 -36.66 15.82 23.93
CA GLY A 520 -37.83 16.60 24.31
C GLY A 520 -38.21 16.43 25.78
N LYS A 521 -39.21 17.21 26.19
CA LYS A 521 -39.89 17.09 27.48
C LYS A 521 -41.19 16.33 27.35
#